data_AF-A0A0Q8V7H0-F1
#
_entry.id   AF-A0A0Q8V7H0-F1
#
_cell.length_a   1.000
_cell.length_b   1.000
_cell.length_c   1.000
_cell.angle_alpha   90.00
_cell.angle_beta   90.00
_cell.angle_gamma   90.00
#
_symmetry.space_group_name_H-M   'P 1'
#
loop_
_entity.id
_entity.type
_entity.pdbx_description
1 polymer ?
#
loop_
_entity_poly.entity_id
_entity_poly.type
_entity_poly.pdbx_seq_one_letter_code
_entity_poly.pdbx_strand_id
1 'polypeptide(L)'
;MSELCTNRREAKRYQTALRLQQCAVQLTVERGFDGWTIDDLAVAADVSRRTVFNYFDGKAEVVLGPEPEVDDLQVEAFVAGGPTGRLFDDLLVLAHEATREKAGNEQHLPAVREAIMNDPRLIQLVHERFEVAATLLGDCIRQREGDDFPDLRVRTILRVLITCFDDALERLAADADRTFSEHFDDCVADIRSTLA
;
A
#
# COMPACT_ATOMS: atom_id res chain seq x y z
N MET A 1 12.52 23.92 12.12
CA MET A 1 11.59 23.76 13.26
C MET A 1 10.14 23.48 12.84
N SER A 2 9.66 24.02 11.70
CA SER A 2 8.28 23.79 11.19
C SER A 2 8.05 22.40 10.57
N GLU A 3 9.03 21.85 9.82
CA GLU A 3 8.94 20.51 9.22
C GLU A 3 8.86 19.39 10.27
N LEU A 4 9.65 19.46 11.35
CA LEU A 4 9.64 18.46 12.43
C LEU A 4 8.32 18.38 13.21
N CYS A 5 7.57 19.50 13.33
CA CYS A 5 6.25 19.50 13.96
C CYS A 5 5.15 18.99 13.02
N THR A 6 5.31 19.22 11.72
CA THR A 6 4.38 18.76 10.67
C THR A 6 4.51 17.24 10.51
N ASN A 7 5.75 16.75 10.40
CA ASN A 7 6.07 15.33 10.35
C ASN A 7 5.57 14.55 11.59
N ARG A 8 5.71 15.10 12.81
CA ARG A 8 5.15 14.46 14.02
C ARG A 8 3.62 14.41 14.05
N ARG A 9 2.94 15.41 13.49
CA ARG A 9 1.46 15.43 13.41
C ARG A 9 0.97 14.44 12.36
N GLU A 10 1.62 14.37 11.21
CA GLU A 10 1.36 13.39 10.15
C GLU A 10 1.62 11.97 10.62
N ALA A 11 2.75 11.72 11.29
CA ALA A 11 3.05 10.42 11.89
C ALA A 11 1.98 9.99 12.91
N LYS A 12 1.54 10.91 13.77
CA LYS A 12 0.46 10.62 14.75
C LYS A 12 -0.89 10.40 14.08
N ARG A 13 -1.18 11.12 12.98
CA ARG A 13 -2.37 10.93 12.16
C ARG A 13 -2.33 9.53 11.54
N TYR A 14 -1.23 9.15 10.91
CA TYR A 14 -1.05 7.84 10.30
C TYR A 14 -1.18 6.69 11.32
N GLN A 15 -0.56 6.82 12.50
CA GLN A 15 -0.70 5.83 13.58
C GLN A 15 -2.15 5.66 14.04
N THR A 16 -2.91 6.76 14.09
CA THR A 16 -4.34 6.71 14.44
C THR A 16 -5.16 6.02 13.35
N ALA A 17 -4.85 6.31 12.07
CA ALA A 17 -5.47 5.65 10.93
C ALA A 17 -5.20 4.12 10.93
N LEU A 18 -3.97 3.70 11.21
CA LEU A 18 -3.61 2.28 11.32
C LEU A 18 -4.38 1.59 12.46
N ARG A 19 -4.50 2.21 13.64
CA ARG A 19 -5.28 1.64 14.74
C ARG A 19 -6.75 1.44 14.36
N LEU A 20 -7.33 2.41 13.65
CA LEU A 20 -8.71 2.29 13.15
C LEU A 20 -8.85 1.14 12.15
N GLN A 21 -7.90 1.01 11.22
CA GLN A 21 -7.84 -0.11 10.29
C GLN A 21 -7.76 -1.45 11.02
N GLN A 22 -6.87 -1.57 12.00
CA GLN A 22 -6.69 -2.80 12.77
C GLN A 22 -7.99 -3.27 13.43
N CYS A 23 -8.73 -2.36 14.06
CA CYS A 23 -10.04 -2.67 14.62
C CYS A 23 -11.06 -3.05 13.53
N ALA A 24 -11.08 -2.34 12.40
CA ALA A 24 -12.04 -2.59 11.31
C ALA A 24 -11.81 -3.94 10.63
N VAL A 25 -10.55 -4.31 10.39
CA VAL A 25 -10.16 -5.60 9.83
C VAL A 25 -10.52 -6.72 10.80
N GLN A 26 -10.22 -6.58 12.10
CA GLN A 26 -10.60 -7.57 13.10
C GLN A 26 -12.13 -7.81 13.11
N LEU A 27 -12.92 -6.74 13.12
CA LEU A 27 -14.38 -6.83 13.02
C LEU A 27 -14.85 -7.48 11.72
N THR A 28 -14.16 -7.21 10.60
CA THR A 28 -14.48 -7.77 9.29
C THR A 28 -14.16 -9.26 9.22
N VAL A 29 -13.04 -9.71 9.77
CA VAL A 29 -12.68 -11.13 9.85
C VAL A 29 -13.63 -11.86 10.79
N GLU A 30 -13.96 -11.31 11.95
CA GLU A 30 -14.83 -11.97 12.94
C GLU A 30 -16.31 -12.03 12.54
N ARG A 31 -16.83 -10.97 11.90
CA ARG A 31 -18.29 -10.78 11.70
C ARG A 31 -18.68 -10.69 10.23
N GLY A 32 -17.72 -10.70 9.31
CA GLY A 32 -17.91 -10.36 7.91
C GLY A 32 -18.07 -8.85 7.70
N PHE A 33 -17.87 -8.38 6.47
CA PHE A 33 -17.94 -6.94 6.17
C PHE A 33 -19.31 -6.35 6.52
N ASP A 34 -20.43 -7.04 6.32
CA ASP A 34 -21.76 -6.49 6.66
C ASP A 34 -22.12 -6.61 8.17
N GLY A 35 -21.34 -7.33 8.97
CA GLY A 35 -21.66 -7.67 10.36
C GLY A 35 -21.27 -6.63 11.43
N TRP A 36 -20.76 -5.47 11.04
CA TRP A 36 -20.38 -4.39 11.95
C TRP A 36 -20.70 -3.00 11.37
N THR A 37 -20.70 -1.97 12.20
CA THR A 37 -20.98 -0.57 11.80
C THR A 37 -19.84 0.37 12.20
N ILE A 38 -19.80 1.57 11.62
CA ILE A 38 -18.84 2.62 12.04
C ILE A 38 -18.98 2.94 13.54
N ASP A 39 -20.17 2.78 14.12
CA ASP A 39 -20.37 2.98 15.56
C ASP A 39 -19.71 1.84 16.38
N ASP A 40 -19.83 0.59 15.93
CA ASP A 40 -19.11 -0.55 16.54
C ASP A 40 -17.59 -0.35 16.49
N LEU A 41 -17.09 0.12 15.34
CA LEU A 41 -15.69 0.46 15.16
C LEU A 41 -15.26 1.58 16.11
N ALA A 42 -16.05 2.65 16.22
CA ALA A 42 -15.74 3.77 17.11
C ALA A 42 -15.64 3.31 18.57
N VAL A 43 -16.53 2.40 19.00
CA VAL A 43 -16.46 1.77 20.32
C VAL A 43 -15.22 0.89 20.46
N ALA A 44 -14.96 0.01 19.49
CA ALA A 44 -13.81 -0.89 19.52
C ALA A 44 -12.46 -0.15 19.53
N ALA A 45 -12.40 0.97 18.81
CA ALA A 45 -11.23 1.82 18.72
C ALA A 45 -11.19 2.92 19.79
N ASP A 46 -12.13 2.97 20.74
CA ASP A 46 -12.21 4.00 21.80
C ASP A 46 -12.10 5.45 21.27
N VAL A 47 -12.91 5.77 20.25
CA VAL A 47 -13.00 7.11 19.64
C VAL A 47 -14.45 7.48 19.35
N SER A 48 -14.69 8.74 18.96
CA SER A 48 -16.01 9.15 18.46
C SER A 48 -16.22 8.74 17.00
N ARG A 49 -17.48 8.57 16.58
CA ARG A 49 -17.86 8.41 15.17
C ARG A 49 -17.27 9.52 14.28
N ARG A 50 -17.32 10.78 14.77
CA ARG A 50 -16.70 11.94 14.10
C ARG A 50 -15.20 11.75 13.90
N THR A 51 -14.51 11.15 14.86
CA THR A 51 -13.08 10.86 14.74
C THR A 51 -12.85 9.93 13.57
N VAL A 52 -13.59 8.82 13.43
CA VAL A 52 -13.43 7.89 12.29
C VAL A 52 -13.58 8.62 10.95
N PHE A 53 -14.63 9.44 10.79
CA PHE A 53 -14.86 10.22 9.56
C PHE A 53 -13.85 11.33 9.31
N ASN A 54 -13.04 11.74 10.30
CA ASN A 54 -11.93 12.65 10.05
C ASN A 54 -10.73 11.96 9.36
N TYR A 55 -10.71 10.62 9.35
CA TYR A 55 -9.65 9.82 8.74
C TYR A 55 -10.09 9.10 7.47
N PHE A 56 -11.35 8.66 7.39
CA PHE A 56 -11.85 7.84 6.28
C PHE A 56 -13.26 8.27 5.86
N ASP A 57 -13.51 8.24 4.56
CA ASP A 57 -14.80 8.63 3.98
C ASP A 57 -15.88 7.56 4.13
N GLY A 58 -15.47 6.31 4.37
CA GLY A 58 -16.38 5.20 4.48
C GLY A 58 -15.77 3.96 5.12
N LYS A 59 -16.62 2.95 5.25
CA LYS A 59 -16.32 1.70 5.95
C LYS A 59 -15.28 0.85 5.22
N ALA A 60 -15.39 0.78 3.89
CA ALA A 60 -14.47 0.02 3.06
C ALA A 60 -13.07 0.62 3.15
N GLU A 61 -12.98 1.94 3.10
CA GLU A 61 -11.75 2.72 3.20
C GLU A 61 -11.03 2.49 4.53
N VAL A 62 -11.77 2.33 5.64
CA VAL A 62 -11.16 1.96 6.93
C VAL A 62 -10.49 0.59 6.85
N VAL A 63 -11.14 -0.42 6.23
CA VAL A 63 -10.59 -1.79 6.15
C VAL A 63 -9.33 -1.83 5.31
N LEU A 64 -9.31 -1.10 4.18
CA LEU A 64 -8.11 -1.01 3.35
C LEU A 64 -7.00 -0.18 4.01
N GLY A 65 -7.37 0.74 4.92
CA GLY A 65 -6.42 1.56 5.66
C GLY A 65 -5.92 2.79 4.90
N PRO A 66 -4.99 3.53 5.52
CA PRO A 66 -4.39 4.72 4.91
C PRO A 66 -3.67 4.35 3.62
N GLU A 67 -3.67 5.27 2.65
CA GLU A 67 -2.90 5.08 1.43
C GLU A 67 -1.39 5.08 1.74
N PRO A 68 -0.61 4.23 1.04
CA PRO A 68 0.84 4.28 1.14
C PRO A 68 1.32 5.65 0.63
N GLU A 69 2.02 6.39 1.48
CA GLU A 69 2.65 7.65 1.13
C GLU A 69 4.10 7.37 0.70
N VAL A 70 4.46 7.84 -0.49
CA VAL A 70 5.84 7.88 -0.96
C VAL A 70 6.39 9.27 -0.68
N ASP A 71 7.58 9.35 -0.08
CA ASP A 71 8.25 10.63 0.16
C ASP A 71 8.51 11.37 -1.17
N ASP A 72 8.08 12.62 -1.25
CA ASP A 72 8.28 13.50 -2.41
C ASP A 72 9.75 13.52 -2.85
N LEU A 73 10.70 13.48 -1.90
CA LEU A 73 12.13 13.43 -2.21
C LEU A 73 12.54 12.16 -2.96
N GLN A 74 11.89 11.02 -2.68
CA GLN A 74 12.15 9.78 -3.40
C GLN A 74 11.56 9.83 -4.80
N VAL A 75 10.35 10.39 -4.95
CA VAL A 75 9.73 10.60 -6.26
C VAL A 75 10.60 11.52 -7.11
N GLU A 76 11.09 12.63 -6.55
CA GLU A 76 12.03 13.54 -7.22
C GLU A 76 13.32 12.82 -7.65
N ALA A 77 13.90 12.01 -6.76
CA ALA A 77 15.10 11.24 -7.07
C ALA A 77 14.87 10.23 -8.20
N PHE A 78 13.72 9.56 -8.21
CA PHE A 78 13.33 8.64 -9.28
C PHE A 78 13.16 9.37 -10.62
N VAL A 79 12.45 10.49 -10.62
CA VAL A 79 12.22 11.32 -11.81
C VAL A 79 13.54 11.85 -12.36
N ALA A 80 14.50 12.19 -11.49
CA ALA A 80 15.86 12.59 -11.88
C ALA A 80 16.73 11.43 -12.42
N GLY A 81 16.20 10.20 -12.49
CA GLY A 81 16.88 9.03 -13.02
C GLY A 81 17.73 8.27 -11.98
N GLY A 82 17.56 8.52 -10.68
CA GLY A 82 18.24 7.80 -9.61
C GLY A 82 17.35 6.74 -8.95
N PRO A 83 17.88 6.00 -7.96
CA PRO A 83 19.27 6.07 -7.46
C PRO A 83 20.30 5.27 -8.27
N THR A 84 19.88 4.31 -9.09
CA THR A 84 20.78 3.40 -9.82
C THR A 84 20.96 3.76 -11.30
N GLY A 85 20.07 4.57 -11.87
CA GLY A 85 20.04 4.83 -13.32
C GLY A 85 19.22 3.83 -14.11
N ARG A 86 18.79 2.71 -13.49
CA ARG A 86 18.02 1.67 -14.15
C ARG A 86 16.55 1.80 -13.77
N LEU A 87 15.71 2.13 -14.74
CA LEU A 87 14.27 2.43 -14.55
C LEU A 87 13.56 1.43 -13.63
N PHE A 88 13.71 0.14 -13.91
CA PHE A 88 13.00 -0.88 -13.15
C PHE A 88 13.51 -1.00 -11.70
N ASP A 89 14.82 -0.89 -11.50
CA ASP A 89 15.39 -1.00 -10.15
C ASP A 89 15.06 0.21 -9.29
N ASP A 90 15.07 1.39 -9.91
CA ASP A 90 14.69 2.62 -9.23
C ASP A 90 13.19 2.64 -8.91
N LEU A 91 12.36 2.03 -9.78
CA LEU A 91 10.94 1.82 -9.51
C LEU A 91 10.73 0.84 -8.35
N LEU A 92 11.56 -0.21 -8.24
CA LEU A 92 11.52 -1.11 -7.10
C LEU A 92 11.87 -0.38 -5.80
N VAL A 93 12.86 0.54 -5.81
CA VAL A 93 13.17 1.37 -4.65
C VAL A 93 11.95 2.20 -4.21
N LEU A 94 11.26 2.84 -5.16
CA LEU A 94 10.01 3.56 -4.86
C LEU A 94 8.92 2.64 -4.31
N ALA A 95 8.75 1.47 -4.91
CA ALA A 95 7.76 0.49 -4.47
C ALA A 95 8.07 0.01 -3.05
N HIS A 96 9.32 -0.32 -2.74
CA HIS A 96 9.73 -0.67 -1.39
C HIS A 96 9.41 0.44 -0.40
N GLU A 97 9.68 1.71 -0.73
CA GLU A 97 9.34 2.85 0.13
C GLU A 97 7.84 2.97 0.36
N ALA A 98 7.03 2.82 -0.69
CA ALA A 98 5.57 2.82 -0.59
C ALA A 98 5.07 1.71 0.34
N THR A 99 5.77 0.57 0.34
CA THR A 99 5.46 -0.59 1.17
C THR A 99 6.22 -0.63 2.48
N ARG A 100 7.07 0.37 2.77
CA ARG A 100 7.87 0.37 4.00
C ARG A 100 6.93 0.41 5.18
N GLU A 101 6.89 -0.73 5.86
CA GLU A 101 6.11 -0.94 7.05
C GLU A 101 6.57 0.08 8.10
N LYS A 102 5.75 1.09 8.36
CA LYS A 102 5.94 1.94 9.53
C LYS A 102 5.74 1.02 10.74
N ALA A 103 6.84 0.71 11.43
CA ALA A 103 6.98 -0.30 12.49
C ALA A 103 5.67 -0.64 13.24
N GLY A 104 5.29 -1.93 13.22
CA GLY A 104 4.17 -2.48 14.01
C GLY A 104 2.94 -2.96 13.21
N ASN A 105 2.99 -3.01 11.86
CA ASN A 105 1.87 -3.44 11.03
C ASN A 105 2.06 -4.81 10.34
N GLU A 106 3.26 -5.38 10.37
CA GLU A 106 3.62 -6.67 9.71
C GLU A 106 2.64 -7.80 10.05
N GLN A 107 2.31 -7.95 11.34
CA GLN A 107 1.44 -9.02 11.83
C GLN A 107 -0.02 -8.90 11.36
N HIS A 108 -0.42 -7.74 10.83
CA HIS A 108 -1.80 -7.46 10.48
C HIS A 108 -2.09 -7.65 8.98
N LEU A 109 -1.08 -7.66 8.12
CA LEU A 109 -1.24 -7.79 6.66
C LEU A 109 -1.97 -9.07 6.23
N PRO A 110 -1.72 -10.25 6.82
CA PRO A 110 -2.50 -11.45 6.48
C PRO A 110 -4.00 -11.29 6.75
N ALA A 111 -4.38 -10.66 7.87
CA ALA A 111 -5.78 -10.40 8.22
C ALA A 111 -6.42 -9.35 7.30
N VAL A 112 -5.67 -8.31 6.91
CA VAL A 112 -6.11 -7.32 5.91
C VAL A 112 -6.41 -8.02 4.59
N ARG A 113 -5.49 -8.87 4.12
CA ARG A 113 -5.66 -9.67 2.90
C ARG A 113 -6.88 -10.57 3.01
N GLU A 114 -7.03 -11.32 4.10
CA GLU A 114 -8.19 -12.18 4.33
C GLU A 114 -9.50 -11.38 4.26
N ALA A 115 -9.57 -10.24 4.95
CA ALA A 115 -10.74 -9.38 4.93
C ALA A 115 -11.10 -8.91 3.51
N ILE A 116 -10.11 -8.47 2.73
CA ILE A 116 -10.29 -8.01 1.35
C ILE A 116 -10.75 -9.16 0.45
N MET A 117 -10.07 -10.31 0.48
CA MET A 117 -10.36 -11.42 -0.43
C MET A 117 -11.73 -12.07 -0.17
N ASN A 118 -12.26 -11.94 1.05
CA ASN A 118 -13.56 -12.46 1.42
C ASN A 118 -14.75 -11.54 1.03
N ASP A 119 -14.51 -10.32 0.56
CA ASP A 119 -15.58 -9.40 0.14
C ASP A 119 -15.31 -8.75 -1.24
N PRO A 120 -16.15 -9.00 -2.26
CA PRO A 120 -15.97 -8.43 -3.60
C PRO A 120 -15.93 -6.90 -3.66
N ARG A 121 -16.58 -6.19 -2.73
CA ARG A 121 -16.55 -4.71 -2.68
C ARG A 121 -15.17 -4.20 -2.28
N LEU A 122 -14.49 -4.91 -1.39
CA LEU A 122 -13.13 -4.57 -0.97
C LEU A 122 -12.14 -4.88 -2.09
N ILE A 123 -12.32 -6.00 -2.80
CA ILE A 123 -11.52 -6.32 -4.01
C ILE A 123 -11.66 -5.20 -5.04
N GLN A 124 -12.89 -4.74 -5.31
CA GLN A 124 -13.12 -3.65 -6.26
C GLN A 124 -12.39 -2.37 -5.83
N LEU A 125 -12.51 -1.98 -4.56
CA LEU A 125 -11.87 -0.76 -4.07
C LEU A 125 -10.33 -0.84 -4.12
N VAL A 126 -9.75 -2.03 -3.87
CA VAL A 126 -8.31 -2.27 -4.01
C VAL A 126 -7.88 -2.11 -5.47
N HIS A 127 -8.63 -2.64 -6.43
CA HIS A 127 -8.34 -2.43 -7.85
C HIS A 127 -8.39 -0.94 -8.22
N GLU A 128 -9.41 -0.21 -7.75
CA GLU A 128 -9.52 1.23 -7.99
C GLU A 128 -8.29 1.98 -7.43
N ARG A 129 -7.82 1.64 -6.22
CA ARG A 129 -6.59 2.21 -5.64
C ARG A 129 -5.35 1.88 -6.47
N PHE A 130 -5.21 0.64 -6.94
CA PHE A 130 -4.09 0.27 -7.80
C PHE A 130 -4.10 0.99 -9.14
N GLU A 131 -5.28 1.23 -9.73
CA GLU A 131 -5.39 2.00 -10.98
C GLU A 131 -4.94 3.46 -10.80
N VAL A 132 -5.30 4.08 -9.68
CA VAL A 132 -4.82 5.42 -9.32
C VAL A 132 -3.30 5.42 -9.14
N ALA A 133 -2.76 4.49 -8.35
CA ALA A 133 -1.32 4.38 -8.13
C ALA A 133 -0.53 4.10 -9.42
N ALA A 134 -1.03 3.21 -10.27
CA ALA A 134 -0.44 2.91 -11.57
C ALA A 134 -0.44 4.14 -12.51
N THR A 135 -1.48 4.97 -12.45
CA THR A 135 -1.52 6.22 -13.22
C THR A 135 -0.43 7.17 -12.75
N LEU A 136 -0.33 7.42 -11.44
CA LEU A 136 0.69 8.29 -10.85
C LEU A 136 2.12 7.81 -11.14
N LEU A 137 2.39 6.52 -10.97
CA LEU A 137 3.70 5.93 -11.30
C LEU A 137 3.98 5.99 -12.80
N GLY A 138 2.96 5.81 -13.64
CA GLY A 138 3.08 5.95 -15.09
C GLY A 138 3.51 7.34 -15.50
N ASP A 139 2.95 8.37 -14.88
CA ASP A 139 3.33 9.77 -15.12
C ASP A 139 4.76 10.05 -14.65
N CYS A 140 5.16 9.51 -13.50
CA CYS A 140 6.56 9.59 -13.04
C CYS A 140 7.53 8.93 -14.03
N ILE A 141 7.18 7.77 -14.59
CA ILE A 141 8.00 7.08 -15.60
C ILE A 141 8.13 7.93 -16.87
N ARG A 142 7.04 8.56 -17.34
CA ARG A 142 7.10 9.46 -18.51
C ARG A 142 7.94 10.70 -18.24
N GLN A 143 7.80 11.30 -17.06
CA GLN A 143 8.60 12.45 -16.67
C GLN A 143 10.11 12.13 -16.64
N ARG A 144 10.45 10.91 -16.21
CA ARG A 144 11.83 10.40 -16.16
C ARG A 144 12.40 10.09 -17.55
N GLU A 145 11.68 9.32 -18.35
CA GLU A 145 12.20 8.75 -19.60
C GLU A 145 11.88 9.60 -20.85
N GLY A 146 10.98 10.58 -20.72
CA GLY A 146 10.50 11.47 -21.78
C GLY A 146 9.16 11.02 -22.40
N ASP A 147 8.49 11.97 -23.05
CA ASP A 147 7.14 11.79 -23.64
C ASP A 147 7.08 10.71 -24.74
N ASP A 148 8.20 10.44 -25.41
CA ASP A 148 8.30 9.40 -26.44
C ASP A 148 8.42 7.97 -25.88
N PHE A 149 8.48 7.81 -24.56
CA PHE A 149 8.59 6.50 -23.94
C PHE A 149 7.30 5.68 -24.16
N PRO A 150 7.36 4.47 -24.74
CA PRO A 150 6.16 3.77 -25.19
C PRO A 150 5.17 3.42 -24.07
N ASP A 151 3.91 3.82 -24.21
CA ASP A 151 2.84 3.51 -23.25
C ASP A 151 2.68 2.00 -22.97
N LEU A 152 2.90 1.17 -23.99
CA LEU A 152 2.88 -0.28 -23.81
C LEU A 152 3.97 -0.73 -22.82
N ARG A 153 5.16 -0.11 -22.87
CA ARG A 153 6.26 -0.43 -21.97
C ARG A 153 5.98 0.04 -20.55
N VAL A 154 5.44 1.25 -20.37
CA VAL A 154 4.98 1.75 -19.06
C VAL A 154 3.99 0.76 -18.43
N ARG A 155 2.94 0.40 -19.19
CA ARG A 155 1.91 -0.53 -18.73
C ARG A 155 2.45 -1.91 -18.39
N THR A 156 3.37 -2.45 -19.19
CA THR A 156 4.00 -3.76 -18.89
C THR A 156 4.82 -3.70 -17.62
N ILE A 157 5.63 -2.65 -17.42
CA ILE A 157 6.43 -2.45 -16.20
C ILE A 157 5.54 -2.42 -14.96
N LEU A 158 4.47 -1.61 -15.00
CA LEU A 158 3.54 -1.48 -13.87
C LEU A 158 2.79 -2.78 -13.59
N ARG A 159 2.42 -3.54 -14.62
CA ARG A 159 1.79 -4.87 -14.44
C ARG A 159 2.72 -5.86 -13.76
N VAL A 160 3.98 -5.91 -14.18
CA VAL A 160 4.99 -6.77 -13.53
C VAL A 160 5.14 -6.38 -12.06
N LEU A 161 5.21 -5.08 -11.77
CA LEU A 161 5.32 -4.59 -10.39
C LEU A 161 4.13 -5.00 -9.52
N ILE A 162 2.90 -4.84 -10.01
CA ILE A 162 1.67 -5.25 -9.30
C ILE A 162 1.68 -6.76 -9.06
N THR A 163 2.09 -7.55 -10.07
CA THR A 163 2.20 -9.01 -9.90
C THR A 163 3.22 -9.40 -8.82
N CYS A 164 4.37 -8.71 -8.72
CA CYS A 164 5.30 -8.94 -7.61
C CYS A 164 4.66 -8.65 -6.25
N PHE A 165 3.86 -7.59 -6.16
CA PHE A 165 3.18 -7.20 -4.94
C PHE A 165 2.12 -8.23 -4.52
N ASP A 166 1.30 -8.69 -5.46
CA ASP A 166 0.28 -9.71 -5.23
C ASP A 166 0.91 -11.05 -4.78
N ASP A 167 1.97 -11.51 -5.45
CA ASP A 167 2.68 -12.75 -5.10
C ASP A 167 3.34 -12.63 -3.71
N ALA A 168 3.91 -11.47 -3.38
CA ALA A 168 4.50 -11.23 -2.06
C ALA A 168 3.45 -11.30 -0.94
N LEU A 169 2.24 -10.77 -1.16
CA LEU A 169 1.13 -10.88 -0.21
C LEU A 169 0.63 -12.33 -0.06
N GLU A 170 0.63 -13.12 -1.13
CA GLU A 170 0.29 -14.55 -1.07
C GLU A 170 1.33 -15.35 -0.29
N ARG A 171 2.62 -15.10 -0.54
CA ARG A 171 3.73 -15.73 0.21
C ARG A 171 3.69 -15.35 1.69
N LEU A 172 3.40 -14.08 2.01
CA LEU A 172 3.25 -13.62 3.40
C LEU A 172 2.10 -14.31 4.13
N ALA A 173 0.98 -14.55 3.45
CA ALA A 173 -0.14 -15.30 4.03
C ALA A 173 0.20 -16.78 4.27
N ALA A 174 1.08 -17.37 3.46
CA ALA A 174 1.54 -18.74 3.60
C ALA A 174 2.67 -18.90 4.65
N ASP A 175 3.50 -17.88 4.82
CA ASP A 175 4.65 -17.83 5.73
C ASP A 175 4.73 -16.45 6.42
N ALA A 176 4.07 -16.36 7.56
CA ALA A 176 3.97 -15.15 8.38
C ALA A 176 5.18 -14.93 9.31
N ASP A 177 6.17 -15.83 9.32
CA ASP A 177 7.40 -15.66 10.10
C ASP A 177 8.38 -14.67 9.42
N ARG A 178 8.13 -14.36 8.14
CA ARG A 178 8.90 -13.42 7.32
C ARG A 178 8.08 -12.17 7.01
N THR A 179 8.78 -11.09 6.68
CA THR A 179 8.17 -9.78 6.37
C THR A 179 7.65 -9.70 4.93
N PHE A 180 6.76 -8.75 4.66
CA PHE A 180 6.31 -8.46 3.29
C PHE A 180 7.50 -8.14 2.36
N SER A 181 8.44 -7.31 2.84
CA SER A 181 9.60 -6.89 2.05
C SER A 181 10.47 -8.08 1.62
N GLU A 182 10.70 -9.05 2.51
CA GLU A 182 11.47 -10.24 2.19
C GLU A 182 10.80 -11.09 1.10
N HIS A 183 9.48 -11.28 1.19
CA HIS A 183 8.74 -12.01 0.16
C HIS A 183 8.72 -11.27 -1.18
N PHE A 184 8.61 -9.94 -1.16
CA PHE A 184 8.66 -9.10 -2.36
C PHE A 184 10.03 -9.15 -3.03
N ASP A 185 11.11 -9.09 -2.26
CA ASP A 185 12.49 -9.25 -2.76
C ASP A 185 12.68 -10.61 -3.44
N ASP A 186 12.16 -11.69 -2.83
CA ASP A 186 12.19 -13.03 -3.41
C ASP A 186 11.43 -13.09 -4.74
N CYS A 187 10.22 -12.50 -4.83
CA CYS A 187 9.44 -12.43 -6.09
C CYS A 187 10.23 -11.75 -7.21
N VAL A 188 10.86 -10.60 -6.89
CA VAL A 188 11.67 -9.84 -7.85
C VAL A 188 12.89 -10.66 -8.29
N ALA A 189 13.56 -11.35 -7.36
CA ALA A 189 14.70 -12.20 -7.65
C ALA A 189 14.31 -13.38 -8.56
N ASP A 190 13.16 -14.03 -8.29
CA ASP A 190 12.63 -15.13 -9.09
C ASP A 190 12.35 -14.70 -10.53
N ILE A 191 11.68 -13.56 -10.73
CA ILE A 191 11.40 -13.01 -12.06
C ILE A 191 12.69 -12.69 -12.81
N ARG A 192 13.66 -12.05 -12.14
CA ARG A 192 14.96 -11.75 -12.76
C ARG A 192 15.70 -13.01 -13.18
N SER A 193 15.70 -14.05 -12.34
CA SER A 193 16.40 -15.31 -12.63
C SER A 193 15.75 -16.09 -13.79
N THR A 194 14.44 -15.98 -13.96
CA THR A 194 13.70 -16.66 -15.03
C THR A 194 13.91 -16.01 -16.40
N LEU A 195 14.25 -14.71 -16.42
CA LEU A 195 14.45 -13.93 -17.64
C LEU A 195 15.92 -13.81 -18.08
N ALA A 196 16.86 -14.34 -17.29
CA ALA A 196 18.30 -14.34 -17.55
C ALA A 196 18.73 -15.54 -18.42
#